data_AF-A0A6N6N678-F1
#
_entry.id   AF-A0A6N6N678-F1
#
_cell.length_a   1.000
_cell.length_b   1.000
_cell.length_c   1.000
_cell.angle_alpha   90.00
_cell.angle_beta   90.00
_cell.angle_gamma   90.00
#
_symmetry.space_group_name_H-M   'P 1'
#
loop_
_entity.id
_entity.type
_entity.pdbx_description
1 polymer ?
#
loop_
_entity_poly.entity_id
_entity_poly.type
_entity_poly.pdbx_seq_one_letter_code
_entity_poly.pdbx_strand_id
1 'polypeptide(L)'
;MDARRKTLNEVLEMGRRELKHLLAGDVMEAEELARERCDKAQQVLSGLDKESVQALEGELRAFDSLQRDLTAEASLLKDRVRDELTNLRKQSKRLAGYKVGAGFTKSGFNRSRFVSRTG
;
A
#
# COMPACT_ATOMS: atom_id res chain seq x y z
N MET A 1 26.75 7.54 -23.45
CA MET A 1 26.07 8.15 -22.30
C MET A 1 24.56 8.34 -22.54
N ASP A 2 24.11 8.68 -23.75
CA ASP A 2 22.68 8.94 -24.04
C ASP A 2 21.72 7.77 -23.76
N ALA A 3 22.14 6.53 -24.00
CA ALA A 3 21.31 5.35 -23.74
C ALA A 3 20.96 5.20 -22.25
N ARG A 4 21.95 5.31 -21.36
CA ARG A 4 21.73 5.22 -19.90
C ARG A 4 20.86 6.36 -19.38
N ARG A 5 21.11 7.59 -19.84
CA ARG A 5 20.28 8.75 -19.49
C ARG A 5 18.82 8.55 -19.93
N LYS A 6 18.62 8.04 -21.15
CA LYS A 6 17.28 7.74 -21.67
C LYS A 6 16.57 6.70 -20.81
N THR A 7 17.26 5.62 -20.43
CA THR A 7 16.68 4.59 -19.56
C THR A 7 16.40 5.12 -18.15
N LEU A 8 17.25 5.98 -17.60
CA LEU A 8 17.00 6.61 -16.30
C LEU A 8 15.78 7.54 -16.34
N ASN A 9 15.60 8.29 -17.42
CA ASN A 9 14.40 9.09 -17.65
C ASN A 9 13.14 8.23 -17.78
N GLU A 10 13.24 7.08 -18.44
CA GLU A 10 12.13 6.11 -18.52
C GLU A 10 11.77 5.57 -17.13
N VAL A 11 12.76 5.23 -16.30
CA VAL A 11 12.57 4.82 -14.91
C VAL A 11 11.88 5.93 -14.09
N LEU A 12 12.25 7.19 -14.30
CA LEU A 12 11.60 8.35 -13.67
C LEU A 12 10.14 8.49 -14.12
N GLU A 13 9.85 8.31 -15.41
CA GLU A 13 8.47 8.34 -15.90
C GLU A 13 7.63 7.21 -15.32
N MET A 14 8.19 6.01 -15.21
CA MET A 14 7.53 4.87 -14.58
C MET A 14 7.20 5.17 -13.11
N GLY A 15 8.15 5.73 -12.35
CA GLY A 15 7.89 6.09 -10.95
C GLY A 15 6.86 7.20 -10.79
N ARG A 16 6.75 8.14 -11.75
CA ARG A 16 5.66 9.13 -11.77
C ARG A 16 4.30 8.48 -12.04
N ARG A 17 4.24 7.43 -12.85
CA ARG A 17 3.00 6.66 -13.06
C ARG A 17 2.64 5.86 -11.82
N GLU A 18 3.59 5.16 -11.23
CA GLU A 18 3.44 4.45 -9.94
C GLU A 18 2.85 5.38 -8.87
N LEU A 19 3.40 6.59 -8.73
CA LEU A 19 2.88 7.57 -7.77
C LEU A 19 1.42 7.94 -8.01
N LYS A 20 0.97 8.03 -9.28
CA LYS A 20 -0.44 8.28 -9.60
C LYS A 20 -1.34 7.13 -9.16
N HIS A 21 -0.91 5.89 -9.35
CA HIS A 21 -1.66 4.72 -8.89
C HIS A 21 -1.74 4.67 -7.36
N LEU A 22 -0.63 4.97 -6.66
CA LEU A 22 -0.63 5.08 -5.20
C LEU A 22 -1.60 6.16 -4.69
N LEU A 23 -1.61 7.35 -5.31
CA LEU A 23 -2.54 8.42 -4.98
C LEU A 23 -4.01 8.03 -5.23
N ALA A 24 -4.25 7.25 -6.28
CA ALA A 24 -5.58 6.71 -6.59
C ALA A 24 -5.99 5.54 -5.68
N GLY A 25 -5.08 5.01 -4.85
CA GLY A 25 -5.31 3.82 -4.03
C GLY A 25 -5.28 2.51 -4.81
N ASP A 26 -4.79 2.54 -6.05
CA ASP A 26 -4.67 1.38 -6.93
C ASP A 26 -3.36 0.63 -6.67
N VAL A 27 -3.39 -0.24 -5.65
CA VAL A 27 -2.19 -0.91 -5.13
C VAL A 27 -1.63 -1.95 -6.10
N MET A 28 -2.49 -2.61 -6.89
CA MET A 28 -2.08 -3.70 -7.79
C MET A 28 -1.24 -3.15 -8.96
N GLU A 29 -1.75 -2.12 -9.64
CA GLU A 29 -1.04 -1.47 -10.73
C GLU A 29 0.23 -0.76 -10.24
N ALA A 30 0.19 -0.17 -9.03
CA ALA A 30 1.37 0.41 -8.41
C ALA A 30 2.47 -0.64 -8.14
N GLU A 31 2.10 -1.85 -7.67
CA GLU A 31 3.06 -2.91 -7.41
C GLU A 31 3.73 -3.43 -8.68
N GLU A 32 2.96 -3.61 -9.76
CA GLU A 32 3.49 -4.07 -11.04
C GLU A 32 4.51 -3.07 -11.60
N LEU A 33 4.14 -1.78 -11.63
CA LEU A 33 5.04 -0.71 -12.05
C LEU A 33 6.29 -0.60 -11.16
N ALA A 34 6.15 -0.80 -9.84
CA ALA A 34 7.26 -0.74 -8.91
C ALA A 34 8.29 -1.85 -9.19
N ARG A 35 7.83 -3.08 -9.48
CA ARG A 35 8.73 -4.20 -9.83
C ARG A 35 9.51 -3.91 -11.11
N GLU A 36 8.80 -3.54 -12.18
CA GLU A 36 9.45 -3.23 -13.45
C GLU A 36 10.43 -2.05 -13.32
N ARG A 37 10.07 -1.02 -12.54
CA ARG A 37 10.91 0.14 -12.29
C ARG A 37 12.18 -0.25 -11.55
N CYS A 38 12.06 -1.08 -10.51
CA CYS A 38 13.21 -1.56 -9.74
C CYS A 38 14.19 -2.35 -10.61
N ASP A 39 13.68 -3.24 -11.46
CA ASP A 39 14.52 -4.04 -12.36
C ASP A 39 15.29 -3.14 -13.34
N LYS A 40 14.61 -2.19 -13.99
CA LYS A 40 15.25 -1.23 -14.90
C LYS A 40 16.23 -0.30 -14.17
N ALA A 41 15.85 0.20 -12.99
CA ALA A 41 16.73 1.06 -12.19
C ALA A 41 18.01 0.32 -11.81
N GLN A 42 17.91 -0.94 -11.38
CA GLN A 42 19.07 -1.75 -11.03
C GLN A 42 19.99 -1.99 -12.23
N GLN A 43 19.44 -2.26 -13.42
CA GLN A 43 20.22 -2.38 -14.65
C GLN A 43 21.01 -1.10 -14.96
N VAL A 44 20.37 0.06 -14.85
CA VAL A 44 21.01 1.36 -15.14
C VAL A 44 22.07 1.73 -14.11
N LEU A 45 21.80 1.46 -12.84
CA LEU A 45 22.69 1.80 -11.73
C LEU A 45 23.89 0.84 -11.63
N SER A 46 23.76 -0.38 -12.16
CA SER A 46 24.85 -1.34 -12.18
C SER A 46 26.03 -0.89 -13.06
N GLY A 47 27.24 -0.98 -12.52
CA GLY A 47 28.46 -0.62 -13.25
C GLY A 47 28.57 0.87 -13.59
N LEU A 48 28.04 1.74 -12.73
CA LEU A 48 28.30 3.18 -12.79
C LEU A 48 29.73 3.48 -12.31
N ASP A 49 30.52 4.08 -13.21
CA ASP A 49 31.81 4.67 -12.90
C ASP A 49 31.65 6.15 -12.49
N LYS A 50 32.70 6.73 -11.92
CA LYS A 50 32.66 8.08 -11.33
C LYS A 50 32.31 9.17 -12.36
N GLU A 51 32.73 9.02 -13.62
CA GLU A 51 32.42 9.97 -14.69
C GLU A 51 30.95 9.87 -15.11
N SER A 52 30.41 8.65 -15.25
CA SER A 52 28.97 8.46 -15.49
C SER A 52 28.11 9.03 -14.37
N VAL A 53 28.52 8.89 -13.11
CA VAL A 53 27.79 9.46 -11.96
C VAL A 53 27.72 10.98 -12.02
N GLN A 54 28.85 11.64 -12.33
CA GLN A 54 28.87 13.10 -12.51
C GLN A 54 28.02 13.53 -13.70
N ALA A 55 28.06 12.77 -14.81
CA ALA A 55 27.28 13.08 -16.01
C ALA A 55 25.77 12.86 -15.85
N LEU A 56 25.33 12.11 -14.83
CA LEU A 56 23.92 11.79 -14.54
C LEU A 56 23.44 12.35 -13.20
N GLU A 57 24.20 13.24 -12.57
CA GLU A 57 23.91 13.74 -11.22
C GLU A 57 22.49 14.32 -11.09
N GLY A 58 22.04 15.06 -12.10
CA GLY A 58 20.70 15.66 -12.11
C GLY A 58 19.59 14.61 -12.10
N GLU A 59 19.68 13.62 -12.97
CA GLU A 59 18.71 12.53 -13.07
C GLU A 59 18.75 11.61 -11.83
N LEU A 60 19.92 11.36 -11.26
CA LEU A 60 20.07 10.59 -10.02
C LEU A 60 19.45 11.31 -8.82
N ARG A 61 19.60 12.64 -8.72
CA ARG A 61 18.92 13.44 -7.69
C ARG A 61 17.40 13.43 -7.87
N ALA A 62 16.93 13.52 -9.11
CA ALA A 62 15.51 13.41 -9.41
C ALA A 62 14.96 12.02 -9.02
N PHE A 63 15.75 10.97 -9.23
CA PHE A 63 15.40 9.60 -8.86
C PHE A 63 15.31 9.41 -7.34
N ASP A 64 16.27 9.95 -6.58
CA ASP A 64 16.22 9.94 -5.11
C ASP A 64 15.01 10.70 -4.57
N SER A 65 14.71 11.89 -5.12
CA SER A 65 13.50 12.64 -4.75
C SER A 65 12.23 11.84 -5.00
N LEU A 66 12.11 11.23 -6.19
CA LEU A 66 10.95 10.42 -6.54
C LEU A 66 10.80 9.21 -5.63
N GLN A 67 11.90 8.56 -5.24
CA GLN A 67 11.87 7.43 -4.31
C GLN A 67 11.36 7.84 -2.92
N ARG A 68 11.69 9.04 -2.45
CA ARG A 68 11.15 9.59 -1.20
C ARG A 68 9.64 9.83 -1.30
N ASP A 69 9.19 10.44 -2.39
CA ASP A 69 7.76 10.72 -2.61
C ASP A 69 6.93 9.42 -2.66
N LEU A 70 7.41 8.42 -3.40
CA LEU A 70 6.79 7.10 -3.46
C LEU A 70 6.70 6.44 -2.08
N THR A 71 7.78 6.49 -1.30
CA THR A 71 7.83 5.89 0.04
C THR A 71 6.89 6.58 1.02
N ALA A 72 6.81 7.91 0.94
CA ALA A 72 5.90 8.70 1.76
C ALA A 72 4.44 8.38 1.41
N GLU A 73 4.08 8.39 0.12
CA GLU A 73 2.71 8.12 -0.30
C GLU A 73 2.28 6.67 0.00
N ALA A 74 3.16 5.70 -0.22
CA ALA A 74 2.90 4.30 0.14
C ALA A 74 2.65 4.12 1.65
N SER A 75 3.39 4.87 2.48
CA SER A 75 3.19 4.85 3.94
C SER A 75 1.83 5.45 4.33
N LEU A 76 1.46 6.58 3.72
CA LEU A 76 0.15 7.22 3.93
C LEU A 76 -1.00 6.33 3.47
N LEU A 77 -0.86 5.66 2.33
CA LEU A 77 -1.87 4.73 1.82
C LEU A 77 -2.02 3.54 2.76
N LYS A 78 -0.92 2.96 3.24
CA LYS A 78 -0.93 1.88 4.23
C LYS A 78 -1.66 2.26 5.50
N ASP A 79 -1.42 3.46 6.03
CA ASP A 79 -2.10 3.95 7.23
C ASP A 79 -3.60 4.16 6.98
N ARG A 80 -3.98 4.75 5.84
CA ARG A 80 -5.39 4.89 5.44
C ARG A 80 -6.12 3.54 5.38
N VAL A 81 -5.53 2.56 4.67
CA VAL A 81 -6.11 1.21 4.55
C VAL A 81 -6.24 0.53 5.92
N ARG A 82 -5.24 0.67 6.80
CA ARG A 82 -5.30 0.12 8.16
C ARG A 82 -6.46 0.70 8.96
N ASP A 83 -6.65 2.02 8.87
CA ASP A 83 -7.66 2.72 9.63
C ASP A 83 -9.07 2.39 9.11
N GLU A 84 -9.24 2.27 7.79
CA GLU A 84 -10.48 1.79 7.15
C GLU A 84 -10.84 0.37 7.59
N LEU A 85 -9.88 -0.57 7.55
CA LEU A 85 -10.08 -1.95 8.02
C LEU A 85 -10.48 -1.99 9.49
N THR A 86 -9.87 -1.15 10.31
CA THR A 86 -10.19 -1.04 11.73
C THR A 86 -11.60 -0.50 11.95
N ASN A 87 -12.02 0.49 11.17
CA ASN A 87 -13.36 1.06 11.22
C ASN A 87 -14.43 0.07 10.74
N LEU A 88 -14.17 -0.68 9.65
CA LEU A 88 -15.06 -1.74 9.17
C LEU A 88 -15.26 -2.84 10.22
N ARG A 89 -14.18 -3.25 10.92
CA ARG A 89 -14.27 -4.21 12.03
C ARG A 89 -15.14 -3.68 13.18
N LYS A 90 -14.97 -2.40 13.56
CA LYS A 90 -15.80 -1.76 14.59
C LYS A 90 -17.26 -1.69 14.18
N GLN A 91 -17.56 -1.32 12.93
CA GLN A 91 -18.92 -1.26 12.40
C GLN A 91 -19.57 -2.65 12.35
N SER A 92 -18.85 -3.66 11.85
CA SER A 92 -19.32 -5.05 11.84
C SER A 92 -19.64 -5.56 13.24
N LYS A 93 -18.79 -5.27 14.23
CA LYS A 93 -19.06 -5.58 15.65
C LYS A 93 -20.31 -4.89 16.18
N ARG A 94 -20.51 -3.61 15.85
CA ARG A 94 -21.72 -2.86 16.24
C ARG A 94 -22.98 -3.45 15.62
N LEU A 95 -22.96 -3.74 14.32
CA LEU A 95 -24.07 -4.37 13.60
C LEU A 95 -24.42 -5.75 14.18
N ALA A 96 -23.41 -6.56 14.51
CA ALA A 96 -23.60 -7.83 15.22
C ALA A 96 -24.26 -7.63 16.60
N GLY A 97 -23.84 -6.61 17.35
CA GLY A 97 -24.46 -6.24 18.63
C GLY A 97 -25.92 -5.82 18.48
N TYR A 98 -26.26 -5.01 17.48
CA TYR A 98 -27.65 -4.65 17.20
C TYR A 98 -28.49 -5.86 16.79
N LYS A 99 -27.95 -6.78 15.99
CA LYS A 99 -28.63 -8.03 15.63
C LYS A 99 -28.96 -8.87 16.88
N VAL A 100 -28.03 -8.92 17.84
CA VAL A 100 -28.25 -9.63 19.12
C VAL A 100 -29.30 -8.92 19.98
N GLY A 101 -29.22 -7.58 20.11
CA GLY A 101 -30.16 -6.78 20.90
C GLY A 101 -31.58 -6.72 20.31
N ALA A 102 -31.72 -6.81 18.99
CA ALA A 102 -33.00 -6.86 18.27
C ALA A 102 -33.63 -8.27 18.25
N GLY A 103 -33.07 -9.24 19.00
CA GLY A 103 -33.66 -10.59 19.13
C GLY A 103 -33.38 -11.52 17.94
N PHE A 104 -32.59 -11.12 16.95
CA PHE A 104 -32.17 -11.96 15.81
C PHE A 104 -31.00 -12.90 16.17
N THR A 105 -31.00 -13.42 17.40
CA THR A 105 -30.11 -14.53 17.77
C THR A 105 -30.71 -15.82 17.26
N LYS A 106 -29.89 -16.73 16.72
CA LYS A 106 -30.35 -18.07 16.33
C LYS A 106 -31.12 -18.67 17.52
N SER A 107 -32.36 -19.08 17.27
CA SER A 107 -33.36 -19.61 18.21
C SER A 107 -32.94 -20.91 18.93
N GLY A 108 -31.77 -20.94 19.57
CA GLY A 108 -31.22 -22.15 20.18
C GLY A 108 -30.21 -21.93 21.31
N PHE A 109 -29.80 -20.69 21.62
CA PHE A 109 -28.85 -20.42 22.71
C PHE A 109 -29.50 -20.01 24.05
N ASN A 110 -30.84 -19.89 24.10
CA ASN A 110 -31.59 -19.77 25.35
C ASN A 110 -31.88 -21.15 25.95
N ARG A 111 -30.84 -21.94 26.27
CA ARG A 111 -31.01 -23.01 27.25
C ARG A 111 -31.02 -22.35 28.64
N SER A 112 -32.23 -22.14 29.14
CA SER A 112 -32.57 -21.80 30.52
C SER A 112 -31.59 -22.46 31.52
N ARG A 113 -30.83 -21.64 32.24
CA ARG A 113 -30.05 -22.06 33.42
C ARG A 113 -30.85 -21.84 34.71
N PHE A 114 -32.15 -22.09 34.70
CA PHE A 114 -32.90 -22.20 35.95
C PHE A 114 -32.68 -23.60 36.53
N VAL A 115 -31.71 -23.70 37.44
CA VAL A 115 -31.56 -24.83 38.35
C VAL A 115 -32.68 -24.72 39.38
N SER A 116 -33.68 -25.59 39.30
CA SER A 116 -34.68 -25.74 40.35
C SER A 116 -34.01 -26.30 41.60
N ARG A 117 -33.80 -25.47 42.63
CA ARG A 117 -33.65 -25.95 44.01
C ARG A 117 -35.04 -26.10 44.60
N THR A 118 -35.51 -27.34 44.62
CA THR A 118 -36.49 -27.88 45.57
C THR A 118 -35.72 -29.04 46.21
N GLY A 119 -35.42 -29.02 47.51
CA GLY A 119 -36.31 -28.76 48.63
C GLY A 119 -36.41 -30.10 49.34
#